data_AF-X1SZJ1-F1
#
_entry.id   AF-X1SZJ1-F1
#
_cell.length_a   1.000
_cell.length_b   1.000
_cell.length_c   1.000
_cell.angle_alpha   90.00
_cell.angle_beta   90.00
_cell.angle_gamma   90.00
#
_symmetry.space_group_name_H-M   'P 1'
#
loop_
_entity.id
_entity.type
_entity.pdbx_description
1 polymer ?
#
loop_
_entity_poly.entity_id
_entity_poly.type
_entity_poly.pdbx_seq_one_letter_code
_entity_poly.pdbx_strand_id
1 'polypeptide(L)'
;MLKELQVKNFAIIDDARIKFQKGLNILTGETGAGKTLIIEAINLLIGERAGSDLIRDGQDKLLVQGYFDFKNNSMAINYLLSKNLIEEEDESDDIVIT
;
A
#
# COMPACT_ATOMS: atom_id res chain seq x y z
N MET A 1 -6.39 -8.61 -3.79
CA MET A 1 -4.96 -8.70 -4.14
C MET A 1 -4.42 -7.30 -4.27
N LEU A 2 -3.26 -7.00 -3.67
CA LEU A 2 -2.56 -5.73 -3.89
C LEU A 2 -2.19 -5.60 -5.37
N LYS A 3 -2.75 -4.60 -6.06
CA LYS A 3 -2.46 -4.29 -7.47
C LYS A 3 -1.43 -3.19 -7.60
N GLU A 4 -1.50 -2.16 -6.77
CA GLU A 4 -0.57 -1.04 -6.80
C GLU A 4 -0.22 -0.62 -5.36
N LEU A 5 1.05 -0.30 -5.14
CA LEU A 5 1.53 0.40 -3.95
C LEU A 5 2.03 1.77 -4.39
N GLN A 6 1.46 2.82 -3.81
CA GLN A 6 1.96 4.18 -3.93
C GLN A 6 2.63 4.58 -2.62
N VAL A 7 3.83 5.14 -2.72
CA VAL A 7 4.60 5.62 -1.56
C VAL A 7 5.10 7.03 -1.88
N LYS A 8 4.86 7.98 -0.98
CA LYS A 8 5.29 9.38 -1.15
C LYS A 8 5.92 9.90 0.13
N ASN A 9 7.01 10.67 -0.01
CA ASN A 9 7.77 11.25 1.09
C ASN A 9 8.21 10.21 2.15
N PHE A 10 8.66 9.04 1.69
CA PHE A 10 8.93 7.87 2.53
C PHE A 10 10.42 7.54 2.55
N ALA A 11 11.11 7.83 3.66
CA ALA A 11 12.56 7.74 3.80
C ALA A 11 13.28 8.37 2.59
N ILE A 12 14.00 7.58 1.79
CA ILE A 12 14.70 8.07 0.59
C ILE A 12 13.81 8.20 -0.66
N ILE A 13 12.54 7.79 -0.59
CA ILE A 13 11.58 7.81 -1.71
C ILE A 13 10.82 9.13 -1.72
N ASP A 14 10.89 9.85 -2.84
CA ASP A 14 10.08 11.06 -3.09
C ASP A 14 8.65 10.68 -3.50
N ASP A 15 8.49 10.01 -4.64
CA ASP A 15 7.22 9.44 -5.11
C ASP A 15 7.49 8.16 -5.92
N ALA A 16 6.87 7.06 -5.53
CA ALA A 16 6.98 5.78 -6.23
C ALA A 16 5.61 5.11 -6.35
N ARG A 17 5.36 4.52 -7.52
CA ARG A 17 4.20 3.66 -7.78
C ARG A 17 4.67 2.32 -8.32
N ILE A 18 4.28 1.24 -7.64
CA ILE A 18 4.71 -0.12 -7.94
C ILE A 18 3.48 -0.95 -8.26
N LYS A 19 3.42 -1.50 -9.46
CA LYS A 19 2.35 -2.40 -9.89
C LYS A 19 2.74 -3.85 -9.64
N PHE A 20 1.85 -4.60 -9.01
CA PHE A 20 2.01 -6.01 -8.71
C PHE A 20 1.18 -6.85 -9.66
N GLN A 21 1.71 -8.03 -10.00
CA GLN A 21 1.03 -9.04 -10.79
C GLN A 21 0.73 -10.29 -9.96
N LYS A 22 -0.18 -11.14 -10.46
CA LYS A 22 -0.52 -12.39 -9.78
C LYS A 22 0.69 -13.31 -9.72
N GLY A 23 0.82 -14.06 -8.63
CA GLY A 23 1.92 -15.01 -8.43
C GLY A 23 3.15 -14.33 -7.83
N LEU A 24 4.33 -14.70 -8.31
CA LEU A 24 5.61 -14.26 -7.77
C LEU A 24 6.03 -12.91 -8.36
N ASN A 25 6.20 -11.91 -7.51
CA ASN A 25 6.81 -10.62 -7.86
C ASN A 25 8.24 -10.61 -7.31
N ILE A 26 9.23 -10.37 -8.17
CA ILE A 26 10.64 -10.37 -7.79
C ILE A 26 11.13 -8.91 -7.77
N LEU A 27 11.52 -8.42 -6.59
CA LEU A 27 12.15 -7.12 -6.42
C LEU A 27 13.67 -7.27 -6.45
N THR A 28 14.32 -6.67 -7.43
CA THR A 28 15.79 -6.68 -7.58
C THR A 28 16.36 -5.27 -7.51
N GLY A 29 17.68 -5.17 -7.38
CA GLY A 29 18.41 -3.90 -7.28
C GLY A 29 19.63 -4.03 -6.37
N GLU A 30 20.45 -3.00 -6.31
CA GLU A 30 21.64 -2.97 -5.45
C GLU A 30 21.29 -2.78 -3.97
N THR A 31 22.28 -2.91 -3.08
CA THR A 31 22.14 -2.53 -1.67
C THR A 31 21.83 -1.04 -1.58
N GLY A 32 20.84 -0.67 -0.77
CA GLY A 32 20.41 0.73 -0.64
C GLY A 32 19.43 1.22 -1.72
N ALA A 33 19.10 0.40 -2.73
CA ALA A 33 18.14 0.76 -3.78
C ALA A 33 16.67 0.89 -3.29
N GLY A 34 16.40 0.80 -1.98
CA GLY A 34 15.07 0.98 -1.42
C GLY A 34 14.17 -0.27 -1.39
N LYS A 35 14.69 -1.47 -1.72
CA LYS A 35 13.90 -2.72 -1.68
C LYS A 35 13.23 -2.98 -0.32
N THR A 36 13.98 -2.81 0.78
CA THR A 36 13.44 -2.99 2.14
C THR A 36 12.36 -1.96 2.47
N LEU A 37 12.49 -0.72 1.99
CA LEU A 37 11.49 0.33 2.19
C LEU A 37 10.15 -0.02 1.55
N ILE A 38 10.16 -0.74 0.42
CA ILE A 38 8.93 -1.24 -0.20
C ILE A 38 8.24 -2.28 0.70
N ILE A 39 9.01 -3.15 1.35
CA ILE A 39 8.48 -4.13 2.30
C ILE A 39 7.93 -3.43 3.54
N GLU A 40 8.66 -2.44 4.09
CA GLU A 40 8.18 -1.63 5.22
C GLU A 40 6.89 -0.87 4.88
N ALA A 41 6.79 -0.30 3.68
CA ALA A 41 5.57 0.36 3.21
C ALA A 41 4.39 -0.63 3.18
N ILE A 42 4.60 -1.88 2.74
CA ILE A 42 3.57 -2.92 2.79
C ILE A 42 3.18 -3.22 4.25
N ASN A 43 4.13 -3.30 5.18
CA ASN A 43 3.80 -3.55 6.57
C ASN A 43 2.96 -2.42 7.19
N LEU A 44 3.24 -1.16 6.84
CA LEU A 44 2.44 -0.03 7.28
C LEU A 44 0.98 -0.14 6.83
N LEU A 45 0.72 -0.63 5.60
CA LEU A 45 -0.65 -0.89 5.12
C LEU A 45 -1.39 -1.95 5.94
N ILE A 46 -0.68 -2.83 6.65
CA ILE A 46 -1.28 -3.88 7.49
C ILE A 46 -1.44 -3.39 8.95
N GLY A 47 -1.11 -2.12 9.21
CA GLY A 47 -1.28 -1.48 10.52
C GLY A 47 -0.04 -1.52 11.42
N GLU A 48 1.15 -1.78 10.87
CA GLU A 48 2.38 -1.54 11.64
C GLU A 48 2.50 -0.07 12.05
N ARG A 49 3.13 0.16 13.21
CA ARG A 49 3.34 1.50 13.72
C ARG A 49 4.44 2.20 12.92
N ALA A 50 4.10 3.31 12.28
CA ALA A 50 5.09 4.15 11.61
C ALA A 50 5.94 4.94 12.62
N GLY A 51 7.26 4.90 12.44
CA GLY A 51 8.21 5.80 13.09
C GLY A 51 8.34 7.12 12.31
N SER A 52 8.67 8.22 13.00
CA SER A 52 8.87 9.54 12.37
C SER A 52 10.10 9.57 11.45
N ASP A 53 11.04 8.65 11.65
CA ASP A 53 12.22 8.41 10.82
C ASP A 53 11.87 7.92 9.40
N LEU A 54 10.64 7.44 9.19
CA LEU A 54 10.13 7.09 7.86
C LEU A 54 9.68 8.30 7.05
N ILE A 55 9.52 9.48 7.66
CA ILE A 55 9.19 10.70 6.93
C ILE A 55 10.47 11.18 6.25
N ARG A 56 10.41 11.39 4.93
CA ARG A 56 11.53 11.94 4.16
C ARG A 56 11.95 13.30 4.72
N ASP A 57 13.26 13.53 4.77
CA ASP A 57 13.82 14.79 5.26
C ASP A 57 13.23 16.01 4.52
N GLY A 58 12.90 17.05 5.30
CA GLY A 58 12.23 18.25 4.81
C GLY A 58 10.75 18.10 4.45
N GLN A 59 10.10 16.98 4.79
CA GLN A 59 8.66 16.77 4.60
C GLN A 59 7.93 16.68 5.93
N ASP A 60 6.67 17.13 5.97
CA ASP A 60 5.85 17.11 7.19
C ASP A 60 5.08 15.79 7.37
N LYS A 61 4.89 15.04 6.28
CA LYS A 61 4.12 13.80 6.25
C LYS A 61 4.61 12.87 5.15
N LEU A 62 4.40 11.58 5.39
CA LEU A 62 4.48 10.52 4.39
C LEU A 62 3.08 10.07 3.97
N LEU A 63 3.00 9.37 2.85
CA LEU A 63 1.79 8.70 2.38
C LEU A 63 2.16 7.30 1.88
N VAL A 64 1.44 6.30 2.34
CA VAL A 64 1.47 4.95 1.77
C VAL A 64 0.06 4.59 1.38
N GLN A 65 -0.16 4.12 0.15
CA GLN A 65 -1.47 3.66 -0.31
C GLN A 65 -1.34 2.34 -1.03
N GLY A 66 -2.19 1.39 -0.67
CA GLY A 66 -2.36 0.13 -1.37
C GLY A 66 -3.70 0.10 -2.09
N TYR A 67 -3.67 -0.25 -3.37
CA TYR A 67 -4.86 -0.43 -4.20
C TYR A 67 -5.14 -1.93 -4.29
N PHE A 68 -6.27 -2.40 -3.77
CA PHE A 68 -6.58 -3.81 -3.63
C PHE A 68 -7.81 -4.24 -4.41
N ASP A 69 -7.65 -5.28 -5.22
CA ASP A 69 -8.75 -5.95 -5.90
C ASP A 69 -9.38 -7.00 -4.99
N PHE A 70 -10.59 -6.75 -4.51
CA PHE A 70 -11.34 -7.71 -3.69
C PHE A 70 -12.50 -8.38 -4.45
N LYS A 71 -12.63 -8.20 -5.77
CA LYS A 71 -13.79 -8.67 -6.57
C LYS A 71 -14.15 -10.14 -6.36
N ASN A 72 -13.14 -10.98 -6.11
CA ASN A 72 -13.32 -12.42 -5.88
C ASN A 72 -13.15 -12.84 -4.41
N ASN A 73 -13.28 -11.92 -3.45
CA ASN A 73 -13.16 -12.18 -2.02
C ASN A 73 -14.39 -11.64 -1.27
N SER A 74 -15.50 -12.39 -1.38
CA SER A 74 -16.78 -12.05 -0.74
C SER A 74 -16.67 -11.92 0.77
N MET A 75 -15.80 -12.69 1.42
CA MET A 75 -15.55 -12.58 2.86
C MET A 75 -14.99 -11.21 3.23
N ALA A 76 -13.99 -10.72 2.49
CA ALA A 76 -13.40 -9.40 2.72
C ALA A 76 -14.41 -8.28 2.44
N ILE A 77 -15.15 -8.34 1.33
CA ILE A 77 -16.18 -7.36 0.98
C ILE A 77 -17.24 -7.29 2.08
N ASN A 78 -17.81 -8.43 2.48
CA ASN A 78 -18.82 -8.48 3.53
C ASN A 78 -18.30 -7.95 4.87
N TYR A 79 -17.05 -8.25 5.20
CA TYR A 79 -16.42 -7.70 6.40
C TYR A 79 -16.33 -6.17 6.33
N LEU A 80 -15.83 -5.61 5.22
CA LEU A 80 -15.71 -4.17 5.04
C LEU A 80 -17.07 -3.47 5.07
N LEU A 81 -18.08 -4.01 4.39
CA LEU A 81 -19.47 -3.52 4.44
C LEU A 81 -20.03 -3.55 5.88
N SER A 82 -19.85 -4.65 6.60
CA SER A 82 -20.31 -4.78 8.00
C SER A 82 -19.66 -3.78 8.96
N LYS A 83 -18.52 -3.20 8.56
CA LYS A 83 -17.78 -2.19 9.32
C LYS A 83 -18.00 -0.77 8.80
N ASN A 84 -18.87 -0.60 7.79
CA ASN A 84 -19.09 0.67 7.10
C ASN A 84 -17.78 1.28 6.55
N LEU A 85 -16.89 0.44 6.03
CA LEU A 85 -15.61 0.87 5.46
C LEU A 85 -15.68 1.07 3.94
N ILE A 86 -16.72 0.54 3.27
CA ILE A 86 -17.03 0.68 1.84
C ILE A 86 -18.56 0.71 1.66
N GLU A 87 -19.04 1.13 0.49
CA GLU A 87 -20.47 1.16 0.13
C GLU A 87 -20.80 0.11 -0.95
N GLU A 88 -22.06 -0.35 -1.02
CA GLU A 88 -22.48 -1.33 -2.03
C GLU A 88 -22.45 -0.78 -3.47
N GLU A 89 -22.51 0.55 -3.62
CA GLU A 89 -22.48 1.26 -4.90
C GLU A 89 -21.05 1.65 -5.35
N ASP A 90 -20.02 1.24 -4.62
CA ASP A 90 -18.63 1.44 -5.05
C ASP A 90 -18.35 0.60 -6.31
N GLU A 91 -18.64 1.16 -7.49
CA GLU A 91 -18.24 0.63 -8.81
C GLU A 91 -16.72 0.64 -9.01
N SER A 92 -15.96 1.18 -8.05
CA SER A 92 -14.50 1.22 -8.13
C SER A 92 -13.91 -0.19 -8.13
N ASP A 93 -13.09 -0.47 -9.14
CA ASP A 93 -12.46 -1.78 -9.32
C ASP A 93 -11.54 -2.19 -8.16
N ASP A 94 -11.01 -1.19 -7.43
CA ASP A 94 -9.99 -1.37 -6.39
C ASP A 94 -10.34 -0.58 -5.11
N ILE A 95 -10.23 -1.24 -3.97
CA ILE A 95 -10.36 -0.65 -2.64
C ILE A 95 -9.01 -0.06 -2.23
N VAL A 96 -8.99 1.19 -1.80
CA VAL A 96 -7.76 1.88 -1.38
C VAL A 96 -7.60 1.81 0.13
N ILE A 97 -6.45 1.32 0.59
CA ILE A 97 -6.01 1.32 1.99
C ILE A 97 -4.88 2.34 2.11
N THR A 98 -4.96 3.24 3.09
CA THR A 98 -3.98 4.32 3.35
C THR A 98 -3.51 4.28 4.80
#